data_AF-A0A1I2M4J7-F1
#
_entry.id   AF-A0A1I2M4J7-F1
#
_cell.length_a   1.000
_cell.length_b   1.000
_cell.length_c   1.000
_cell.angle_alpha   90.00
_cell.angle_beta   90.00
_cell.angle_gamma   90.00
#
_symmetry.space_group_name_H-M   'P 1'
#
loop_
_entity.id
_entity.type
_entity.pdbx_description
1 polymer ?
#
loop_
_entity_poly.entity_id
_entity_poly.type
_entity_poly.pdbx_seq_one_letter_code
_entity_poly.pdbx_strand_id
1 'polypeptide(L)'
;MRIIRSLAAGALIATALTTPAHAAPGRAEIALRWAPIHYQDVDTTGSHALAGKSDYITRYDFDGNLNGRDNWDNTGTNTDAAVYYSVVETSTHWYLTYLFFHPRDWIDHPFFETEHENDGEGVLEIVEKDGSEYGSLKGAVTVAHSDFYSYKPSASGWANGAETIDGTLQLQSSPHDAFQHPVTAQERGGHGLKAWPQYDIDGDGIVYYPSLSVSESPGNANDRDVRYRLIDIFADGGLWAQRTNASLFASLGTFAGDTTGGCGTGTFSCGTNSANAPWGWDDGNDVPGRGEIATDPAKLAASYFTVTGTLSRSYTYNPYQAAAAALKAARSLPPVTD
;
A
#
# COMPACT_ATOMS: atom_id res chain seq x y z
N MET A 1 73.66 47.13 -23.89
CA MET A 1 72.24 47.10 -24.27
C MET A 1 71.63 45.85 -23.65
N ARG A 2 70.94 45.97 -22.49
CA ARG A 2 70.36 44.84 -21.75
C ARG A 2 68.85 44.85 -21.92
N ILE A 3 68.30 43.78 -22.46
CA ILE A 3 66.85 43.57 -22.63
C ILE A 3 66.34 42.88 -21.37
N ILE A 4 65.39 43.51 -20.66
CA ILE A 4 64.66 42.92 -19.54
C ILE A 4 63.31 42.43 -20.09
N ARG A 5 63.05 41.13 -20.01
CA ARG A 5 61.74 40.53 -20.27
C ARG A 5 60.98 40.42 -18.95
N SER A 6 59.84 41.08 -18.87
CA SER A 6 58.90 40.93 -17.75
C SER A 6 57.95 39.76 -18.03
N LEU A 7 57.95 38.76 -17.16
CA LEU A 7 56.92 37.72 -17.12
C LEU A 7 55.82 38.18 -16.15
N ALA A 8 54.59 38.28 -16.65
CA ALA A 8 53.40 38.44 -15.82
C ALA A 8 52.82 37.04 -15.51
N ALA A 9 52.78 36.67 -14.24
CA ALA A 9 52.09 35.47 -13.77
C ALA A 9 50.62 35.81 -13.48
N GLY A 10 49.71 35.27 -14.28
CA GLY A 10 48.27 35.35 -14.01
C GLY A 10 47.84 34.29 -13.01
N ALA A 11 47.28 34.71 -11.88
CA ALA A 11 46.66 33.81 -10.90
C ALA A 11 45.26 33.39 -11.40
N LEU A 12 45.07 32.10 -11.69
CA LEU A 12 43.74 31.52 -11.87
C LEU A 12 43.10 31.34 -10.49
N ILE A 13 42.03 32.10 -10.23
CA ILE A 13 41.14 31.86 -9.10
C ILE A 13 40.14 30.80 -9.55
N ALA A 14 40.31 29.56 -9.08
CA ALA A 14 39.32 28.50 -9.25
C ALA A 14 38.16 28.75 -8.28
N THR A 15 37.04 29.29 -8.76
CA THR A 15 35.78 29.32 -8.02
C THR A 15 35.25 27.89 -7.90
N ALA A 16 35.38 27.30 -6.72
CA ALA A 16 34.70 26.05 -6.38
C ALA A 16 33.19 26.30 -6.41
N LEU A 17 32.51 25.75 -7.42
CA LEU A 17 31.05 25.69 -7.46
C LEU A 17 30.61 24.70 -6.38
N THR A 18 30.19 25.22 -5.22
CA THR A 18 29.51 24.41 -4.22
C THR A 18 28.14 24.04 -4.78
N THR A 19 27.95 22.77 -5.15
CA THR A 19 26.61 22.25 -5.41
C THR A 19 25.79 22.40 -4.13
N PRO A 20 24.60 23.03 -4.18
CA PRO A 20 23.75 23.10 -3.01
C PRO A 20 23.43 21.69 -2.55
N ALA A 21 23.55 21.43 -1.25
CA ALA A 21 23.10 20.18 -0.66
C ALA A 21 21.59 20.05 -0.92
N HIS A 22 21.19 19.05 -1.69
CA HIS A 22 19.77 18.71 -1.83
C HIS A 22 19.27 18.30 -0.43
N ALA A 23 18.13 18.83 -0.01
CA ALA A 23 17.47 18.34 1.20
C ALA A 23 17.12 16.87 1.00
N ALA A 24 17.24 16.05 2.04
CA ALA A 24 16.77 14.67 1.99
C ALA A 24 15.26 14.66 1.68
N PRO A 25 14.77 13.72 0.85
CA PRO A 25 13.37 13.72 0.47
C PRO A 25 12.47 13.53 1.69
N GLY A 26 11.32 14.21 1.67
CA GLY A 26 10.26 14.03 2.64
C GLY A 26 9.60 12.64 2.51
N ARG A 27 8.86 12.22 3.54
CA ARG A 27 8.18 10.92 3.55
C ARG A 27 7.16 10.77 2.43
N ALA A 28 6.47 11.84 2.07
CA ALA A 28 5.55 11.84 0.93
C ALA A 28 6.27 11.65 -0.41
N GLU A 29 7.48 12.19 -0.58
CA GLU A 29 8.28 12.01 -1.79
C GLU A 29 8.85 10.58 -1.88
N ILE A 30 9.28 10.02 -0.74
CA ILE A 30 9.71 8.61 -0.66
C ILE A 30 8.53 7.67 -0.96
N ALA A 31 7.35 7.97 -0.41
CA ALA A 31 6.13 7.20 -0.71
C ALA A 31 5.77 7.31 -2.19
N LEU A 32 5.71 8.51 -2.77
CA LEU A 32 5.43 8.67 -4.20
C LEU A 32 6.41 7.90 -5.08
N ARG A 33 7.71 7.96 -4.76
CA ARG A 33 8.77 7.31 -5.54
C ARG A 33 8.57 5.80 -5.69
N TRP A 34 8.07 5.16 -4.64
CA TRP A 34 7.93 3.71 -4.57
C TRP A 34 6.47 3.26 -4.58
N ALA A 35 5.52 4.18 -4.74
CA ALA A 35 4.11 3.81 -4.76
C ALA A 35 3.80 2.91 -5.97
N PRO A 36 2.98 1.85 -5.82
CA PRO A 36 2.77 0.91 -6.91
C PRO A 36 2.04 1.51 -8.11
N ILE A 37 2.43 1.12 -9.33
CA ILE A 37 1.45 1.03 -10.41
C ILE A 37 0.57 -0.18 -10.09
N HIS A 38 -0.74 0.02 -10.11
CA HIS A 38 -1.67 -0.97 -9.60
C HIS A 38 -2.67 -1.42 -10.67
N TYR A 39 -2.73 -2.74 -10.89
CA TYR A 39 -3.53 -3.42 -11.90
C TYR A 39 -4.75 -4.03 -11.21
N GLN A 40 -5.94 -3.46 -11.42
CA GLN A 40 -7.17 -3.95 -10.80
C GLN A 40 -8.00 -4.68 -11.86
N ASP A 41 -8.20 -5.99 -11.68
CA ASP A 41 -9.20 -6.72 -12.47
C ASP A 41 -10.60 -6.22 -12.11
N VAL A 42 -11.51 -6.15 -13.08
CA VAL A 42 -12.87 -5.60 -12.85
C VAL A 42 -13.92 -6.50 -13.49
N ASP A 43 -14.95 -6.86 -12.73
CA ASP A 43 -16.15 -7.48 -13.31
C ASP A 43 -17.22 -6.43 -13.54
N THR A 44 -17.97 -6.55 -14.64
CA THR A 44 -19.15 -5.72 -14.86
C THR A 44 -20.46 -6.49 -14.74
N THR A 45 -20.39 -7.78 -14.45
CA THR A 45 -21.52 -8.70 -14.42
C THR A 45 -22.08 -8.89 -13.00
N GLY A 46 -23.35 -9.28 -12.92
CA GLY A 46 -24.04 -9.39 -11.63
C GLY A 46 -24.47 -8.05 -11.02
N SER A 47 -25.37 -8.11 -10.05
CA SER A 47 -25.89 -6.92 -9.38
C SER A 47 -24.92 -6.33 -8.35
N HIS A 48 -23.99 -7.13 -7.84
CA HIS A 48 -23.06 -6.72 -6.78
C HIS A 48 -21.83 -6.01 -7.32
N ALA A 49 -21.42 -6.26 -8.58
CA ALA A 49 -20.33 -5.55 -9.27
C ALA A 49 -20.61 -4.06 -9.55
N LEU A 50 -21.89 -3.68 -9.64
CA LEU A 50 -22.32 -2.31 -9.97
C LEU A 50 -21.68 -1.76 -11.25
N ALA A 51 -21.62 -2.59 -12.29
CA ALA A 51 -20.93 -2.29 -13.55
C ALA A 51 -19.44 -1.95 -13.37
N GLY A 52 -18.76 -2.67 -12.47
CA GLY A 52 -17.34 -2.56 -12.16
C GLY A 52 -16.98 -1.67 -10.99
N LYS A 53 -17.91 -0.84 -10.52
CA LYS A 53 -17.62 0.15 -9.47
C LYS A 53 -17.29 -0.45 -8.11
N SER A 54 -17.69 -1.70 -7.88
CA SER A 54 -17.38 -2.39 -6.62
C SER A 54 -15.90 -2.77 -6.52
N ASP A 55 -15.19 -2.90 -7.65
CA ASP A 55 -13.76 -3.22 -7.71
C ASP A 55 -12.87 -1.96 -7.74
N TYR A 56 -13.44 -0.75 -7.66
CA TYR A 56 -12.65 0.47 -7.75
C TYR A 56 -12.08 0.87 -6.39
N ILE A 57 -10.77 1.14 -6.36
CA ILE A 57 -10.13 1.72 -5.19
C ILE A 57 -10.69 3.11 -4.90
N THR A 58 -10.98 3.39 -3.64
CA THR A 58 -11.44 4.72 -3.22
C THR A 58 -11.07 5.02 -1.78
N ARG A 59 -11.61 6.11 -1.24
CA ARG A 59 -11.39 6.52 0.15
C ARG A 59 -12.34 5.76 1.09
N TYR A 60 -11.95 5.52 2.34
CA TYR A 60 -12.85 4.96 3.34
C TYR A 60 -14.06 5.87 3.67
N ASP A 61 -13.97 7.16 3.35
CA ASP A 61 -15.00 8.20 3.54
C ASP A 61 -15.52 8.76 2.20
N PHE A 62 -15.48 7.94 1.14
CA PHE A 62 -15.83 8.34 -0.22
C PHE A 62 -17.24 8.92 -0.35
N ASP A 63 -18.16 8.49 0.51
CA ASP A 63 -19.56 8.93 0.57
C ASP A 63 -19.78 10.19 1.46
N GLY A 64 -18.70 10.70 2.06
CA GLY A 64 -18.70 11.91 2.89
C GLY A 64 -19.03 11.67 4.37
N ASN A 65 -19.10 10.43 4.84
CA ASN A 65 -19.35 10.10 6.24
C ASN A 65 -18.19 9.25 6.85
N LEU A 66 -18.32 8.84 8.12
CA LEU A 66 -17.34 8.00 8.84
C LEU A 66 -18.01 6.74 9.43
N ASN A 67 -18.86 6.11 8.64
CA ASN A 67 -19.63 4.93 8.98
C ASN A 67 -19.23 3.79 8.05
N GLY A 68 -18.43 2.84 8.55
CA GLY A 68 -18.04 1.69 7.74
C GLY A 68 -19.19 0.72 7.46
N ARG A 69 -20.36 0.92 8.09
CA ARG A 69 -21.54 0.05 8.02
C ARG A 69 -22.57 0.46 6.96
N ASP A 70 -22.30 1.50 6.18
CA ASP A 70 -23.11 1.83 5.00
C ASP A 70 -22.27 2.03 3.73
N ASN A 71 -21.00 1.66 3.75
CA ASN A 71 -20.10 1.69 2.61
C ASN A 71 -20.57 0.74 1.50
N TRP A 72 -21.16 -0.41 1.85
CA TRP A 72 -21.78 -1.29 0.86
C TRP A 72 -22.92 -0.58 0.15
N ASP A 73 -23.89 -0.01 0.88
CA ASP A 73 -25.02 0.71 0.31
C ASP A 73 -24.61 1.89 -0.57
N ASN A 74 -23.57 2.62 -0.16
CA ASN A 74 -23.14 3.85 -0.79
C ASN A 74 -22.14 3.66 -1.94
N THR A 75 -21.70 2.43 -2.20
CA THR A 75 -20.68 2.10 -3.22
C THR A 75 -20.97 2.76 -4.57
N GLY A 76 -19.94 3.39 -5.16
CA GLY A 76 -20.03 4.02 -6.48
C GLY A 76 -20.70 5.40 -6.51
N THR A 77 -21.07 5.97 -5.35
CA THR A 77 -21.48 7.38 -5.22
C THR A 77 -20.33 8.35 -5.48
N ASN A 78 -19.11 7.94 -5.13
CA ASN A 78 -17.85 8.55 -5.52
C ASN A 78 -16.84 7.44 -5.83
N THR A 79 -16.10 7.61 -6.93
CA THR A 79 -15.11 6.64 -7.43
C THR A 79 -13.74 7.27 -7.61
N ASP A 80 -13.51 8.44 -7.00
CA ASP A 80 -12.20 9.10 -7.03
C ASP A 80 -11.18 8.18 -6.35
N ALA A 81 -10.14 7.83 -7.11
CA ALA A 81 -9.16 6.85 -6.71
C ALA A 81 -8.21 7.41 -5.65
N ALA A 82 -8.02 6.63 -4.58
CA ALA A 82 -7.10 6.96 -3.51
C ALA A 82 -6.43 5.70 -2.95
N VAL A 83 -5.18 5.86 -2.50
CA VAL A 83 -4.42 4.83 -1.79
C VAL A 83 -3.86 5.45 -0.54
N TYR A 84 -4.03 4.77 0.58
CA TYR A 84 -3.50 5.23 1.86
C TYR A 84 -2.08 4.72 2.03
N TYR A 85 -1.18 5.56 2.53
CA TYR A 85 0.19 5.14 2.80
C TYR A 85 0.64 5.46 4.23
N SER A 86 1.59 4.69 4.74
CA SER A 86 2.38 5.09 5.92
C SER A 86 3.86 4.79 5.72
N VAL A 87 4.71 5.58 6.35
CA VAL A 87 6.16 5.40 6.34
C VAL A 87 6.66 5.10 7.74
N VAL A 88 7.36 3.99 7.89
CA VAL A 88 8.13 3.65 9.08
C VAL A 88 9.61 3.62 8.71
N GLU A 89 10.48 4.04 9.61
CA GLU A 89 11.88 4.34 9.29
C GLU A 89 12.82 3.84 10.37
N THR A 90 13.91 3.21 9.94
CA THR A 90 15.07 2.90 10.77
C THR A 90 16.30 3.61 10.22
N SER A 91 17.45 3.45 10.87
CA SER A 91 18.71 3.98 10.35
C SER A 91 19.13 3.38 9.00
N THR A 92 18.63 2.20 8.62
CA THR A 92 19.04 1.52 7.38
C THR A 92 17.93 1.32 6.36
N HIS A 93 16.65 1.43 6.74
CA HIS A 93 15.53 1.17 5.82
C HIS A 93 14.38 2.15 5.99
N TRP A 94 13.63 2.35 4.91
CA TRP A 94 12.25 2.79 4.94
C TRP A 94 11.34 1.58 4.71
N TYR A 95 10.20 1.60 5.37
CA TYR A 95 9.13 0.62 5.27
C TYR A 95 7.87 1.37 4.87
N LEU A 96 7.34 1.06 3.69
CA LEU A 96 6.25 1.80 3.07
C LEU A 96 5.05 0.86 2.99
N THR A 97 3.99 1.15 3.72
CA THR A 97 2.76 0.37 3.63
C THR A 97 1.75 1.12 2.79
N TYR A 98 1.16 0.47 1.80
CA TYR A 98 0.07 0.98 0.98
C TYR A 98 -1.19 0.14 1.19
N LEU A 99 -2.31 0.81 1.43
CA LEU A 99 -3.65 0.23 1.58
C LEU A 99 -4.52 0.67 0.40
N PHE A 100 -5.04 -0.32 -0.32
CA PHE A 100 -6.05 -0.20 -1.35
C PHE A 100 -7.38 -0.56 -0.70
N PHE A 101 -8.31 0.40 -0.68
CA PHE A 101 -9.59 0.24 -0.01
C PHE A 101 -10.70 0.13 -1.05
N HIS A 102 -11.52 -0.90 -0.90
CA HIS A 102 -12.74 -1.12 -1.68
C HIS A 102 -13.96 -1.04 -0.75
N PRO A 103 -15.10 -0.45 -1.17
CA PRO A 103 -16.27 -0.39 -0.30
C PRO A 103 -16.97 -1.75 -0.08
N ARG A 104 -16.67 -2.74 -0.93
CA ARG A 104 -17.28 -4.08 -0.92
C ARG A 104 -16.19 -5.11 -1.17
N ASP A 105 -16.32 -6.26 -0.52
CA ASP A 105 -15.83 -7.56 -0.98
C ASP A 105 -17.04 -8.35 -1.48
N TRP A 106 -17.05 -8.71 -2.75
CA TRP A 106 -18.26 -9.20 -3.40
C TRP A 106 -17.98 -10.36 -4.36
N ILE A 107 -19.03 -11.13 -4.67
CA ILE A 107 -18.91 -12.32 -5.50
C ILE A 107 -20.10 -12.48 -6.46
N ASP A 108 -19.89 -13.12 -7.60
CA ASP A 108 -20.94 -13.51 -8.54
C ASP A 108 -21.06 -15.03 -8.82
N HIS A 109 -20.19 -15.88 -8.28
CA HIS A 109 -20.30 -17.35 -8.39
C HIS A 109 -20.85 -18.04 -7.13
N PRO A 110 -21.81 -18.97 -7.28
CA PRO A 110 -22.71 -19.39 -6.19
C PRO A 110 -22.13 -20.35 -5.12
N PHE A 111 -20.81 -20.45 -4.96
CA PHE A 111 -20.22 -21.51 -4.13
C PHE A 111 -19.02 -21.08 -3.27
N PHE A 112 -19.15 -21.29 -1.95
CA PHE A 112 -18.09 -21.40 -0.92
C PHE A 112 -17.31 -20.16 -0.48
N GLU A 113 -17.66 -18.97 -0.97
CA GLU A 113 -17.04 -17.70 -0.57
C GLU A 113 -18.07 -16.79 0.11
N THR A 114 -17.60 -15.89 0.98
CA THR A 114 -18.45 -14.91 1.67
C THR A 114 -18.23 -13.52 1.07
N GLU A 115 -19.24 -12.66 1.20
CA GLU A 115 -19.13 -11.25 0.87
C GLU A 115 -18.96 -10.45 2.15
N HIS A 116 -18.39 -9.26 2.07
CA HIS A 116 -18.45 -8.36 3.19
C HIS A 116 -18.35 -6.89 2.84
N GLU A 117 -18.79 -6.09 3.78
CA GLU A 117 -18.68 -4.65 3.70
C GLU A 117 -17.29 -4.16 4.06
N ASN A 118 -16.83 -3.19 3.27
CA ASN A 118 -15.44 -2.76 3.21
C ASN A 118 -14.53 -3.89 2.75
N ASP A 119 -13.40 -3.49 2.20
CA ASP A 119 -12.28 -4.37 2.00
C ASP A 119 -11.00 -3.53 1.97
N GLY A 120 -9.93 -4.08 2.50
CA GLY A 120 -8.69 -3.40 2.74
C GLY A 120 -7.54 -4.34 2.55
N GLU A 121 -6.87 -4.21 1.41
CA GLU A 121 -5.76 -5.05 1.00
C GLU A 121 -4.54 -4.19 0.68
N GLY A 122 -3.37 -4.79 0.53
CA GLY A 122 -2.19 -3.95 0.38
C GLY A 122 -0.84 -4.59 0.26
N VAL A 123 0.17 -3.72 0.36
CA VAL A 123 1.57 -4.11 0.27
C VAL A 123 2.42 -3.33 1.26
N LEU A 124 3.31 -4.04 1.95
CA LEU A 124 4.48 -3.49 2.61
C LEU A 124 5.67 -3.57 1.65
N GLU A 125 6.32 -2.45 1.39
CA GLU A 125 7.58 -2.39 0.66
C GLU A 125 8.75 -2.05 1.59
N ILE A 126 9.89 -2.66 1.29
CA ILE A 126 11.09 -2.59 2.13
C ILE A 126 12.22 -1.99 1.30
N VAL A 127 12.62 -0.76 1.62
CA VAL A 127 13.60 0.02 0.87
C VAL A 127 14.86 0.23 1.69
N GLU A 128 15.99 -0.26 1.20
CA GLU A 128 17.31 -0.03 1.82
C GLU A 128 17.80 1.38 1.52
N LYS A 129 18.30 2.07 2.55
CA LYS A 129 19.02 3.35 2.40
C LYS A 129 20.46 3.08 1.98
N ASP A 130 20.70 3.05 0.68
CA ASP A 130 22.02 2.78 0.09
C ASP A 130 22.87 4.05 -0.16
N GLY A 131 22.38 5.21 0.27
CA GLY A 131 23.02 6.51 0.07
C GLY A 131 22.59 7.23 -1.21
N SER A 132 21.80 6.60 -2.08
CA SER A 132 21.06 7.31 -3.12
C SER A 132 19.88 8.09 -2.53
N GLU A 133 19.31 9.02 -3.30
CA GLU A 133 18.23 9.91 -2.87
C GLU A 133 17.02 9.13 -2.34
N TYR A 134 16.64 8.03 -3.01
CA TYR A 134 15.45 7.25 -2.68
C TYR A 134 15.74 5.81 -2.25
N GLY A 135 17.02 5.45 -2.07
CA GLY A 135 17.42 4.09 -1.72
C GLY A 135 17.15 3.07 -2.83
N SER A 136 17.13 1.80 -2.43
CA SER A 136 16.89 0.65 -3.29
C SER A 136 15.81 -0.24 -2.71
N LEU A 137 14.74 -0.50 -3.46
CA LEU A 137 13.71 -1.48 -3.11
C LEU A 137 14.31 -2.90 -3.03
N LYS A 138 14.08 -3.60 -1.92
CA LYS A 138 14.65 -4.92 -1.65
C LYS A 138 13.63 -6.03 -1.52
N GLY A 139 12.45 -5.74 -1.02
CA GLY A 139 11.40 -6.73 -0.85
C GLY A 139 10.04 -6.06 -0.76
N ALA A 140 9.02 -6.86 -0.97
CA ALA A 140 7.64 -6.49 -0.70
C ALA A 140 6.91 -7.68 -0.08
N VAL A 141 5.88 -7.39 0.71
CA VAL A 141 4.97 -8.38 1.29
C VAL A 141 3.56 -7.89 1.02
N THR A 142 2.81 -8.61 0.21
CA THR A 142 1.43 -8.27 -0.13
C THR A 142 0.47 -9.03 0.78
N VAL A 143 -0.74 -8.51 0.90
CA VAL A 143 -1.86 -9.15 1.60
C VAL A 143 -2.85 -9.59 0.53
N ALA A 144 -3.27 -10.85 0.58
CA ALA A 144 -4.39 -11.33 -0.20
C ALA A 144 -5.28 -12.18 0.70
N HIS A 145 -6.48 -11.67 0.98
CA HIS A 145 -7.41 -12.19 1.96
C HIS A 145 -6.75 -12.24 3.35
N SER A 146 -6.54 -13.46 3.86
CA SER A 146 -5.93 -13.71 5.17
C SER A 146 -4.47 -14.15 5.11
N ASP A 147 -3.82 -14.11 3.94
CA ASP A 147 -2.46 -14.63 3.74
C ASP A 147 -1.49 -13.55 3.26
N PHE A 148 -0.22 -13.64 3.68
CA PHE A 148 0.85 -12.79 3.18
C PHE A 148 1.71 -13.48 2.12
N TYR A 149 2.09 -12.74 1.09
CA TYR A 149 2.94 -13.23 0.00
C TYR A 149 4.16 -12.34 -0.16
N SER A 150 5.35 -12.93 -0.26
CA SER A 150 6.61 -12.21 -0.26
C SER A 150 7.30 -12.18 -1.62
N TYR A 151 7.80 -11.01 -1.99
CA TYR A 151 8.38 -10.74 -3.29
C TYR A 151 9.68 -9.96 -3.16
N LYS A 152 10.49 -9.99 -4.21
CA LYS A 152 11.66 -9.10 -4.34
C LYS A 152 11.91 -8.67 -5.78
N PRO A 153 12.48 -7.48 -6.02
CA PRO A 153 13.07 -7.17 -7.31
C PRO A 153 14.20 -8.15 -7.64
N SER A 154 14.42 -8.46 -8.93
CA SER A 154 15.47 -9.40 -9.34
C SER A 154 16.86 -9.00 -8.83
N ALA A 155 17.12 -7.69 -8.75
CA ALA A 155 18.39 -7.12 -8.32
C ALA A 155 18.57 -6.99 -6.79
N SER A 156 17.58 -7.40 -5.98
CA SER A 156 17.59 -7.19 -4.52
C SER A 156 18.78 -7.87 -3.80
N GLY A 157 19.16 -9.08 -4.24
CA GLY A 157 20.16 -9.90 -3.56
C GLY A 157 19.65 -10.63 -2.31
N TRP A 158 18.43 -10.34 -1.84
CA TRP A 158 17.80 -11.07 -0.72
C TRP A 158 17.32 -12.45 -1.16
N ALA A 159 17.17 -13.35 -0.19
CA ALA A 159 16.72 -14.73 -0.38
C ALA A 159 15.64 -15.11 0.66
N ASN A 160 15.08 -16.31 0.54
CA ASN A 160 14.09 -16.84 1.48
C ASN A 160 14.59 -16.75 2.93
N GLY A 161 13.71 -16.36 3.83
CA GLY A 161 13.94 -16.38 5.28
C GLY A 161 13.24 -17.58 5.91
N ALA A 162 12.41 -17.32 6.91
CA ALA A 162 11.43 -18.27 7.42
C ALA A 162 10.34 -18.58 6.39
N GLU A 163 9.99 -17.59 5.56
CA GLU A 163 9.04 -17.74 4.44
C GLU A 163 9.71 -17.91 3.08
N THR A 164 8.94 -18.42 2.14
CA THR A 164 9.35 -18.55 0.73
C THR A 164 9.03 -17.27 -0.02
N ILE A 165 9.96 -16.83 -0.87
CA ILE A 165 9.69 -15.75 -1.84
C ILE A 165 8.84 -16.32 -2.98
N ASP A 166 7.62 -15.81 -3.09
CA ASP A 166 6.58 -16.23 -4.04
C ASP A 166 6.88 -15.78 -5.46
N GLY A 167 7.63 -14.68 -5.64
CA GLY A 167 7.93 -14.21 -6.97
C GLY A 167 8.85 -13.01 -7.07
N THR A 168 8.95 -12.50 -8.31
CA THR A 168 9.70 -11.29 -8.62
C THR A 168 8.75 -10.10 -8.66
N LEU A 169 9.05 -9.08 -7.85
CA LEU A 169 8.38 -7.78 -7.93
C LEU A 169 8.92 -7.01 -9.15
N GLN A 170 8.04 -6.75 -10.11
CA GLN A 170 8.40 -6.02 -11.33
C GLN A 170 8.43 -4.51 -11.08
N LEU A 171 9.24 -3.80 -11.86
CA LEU A 171 9.23 -2.35 -11.93
C LEU A 171 8.80 -1.90 -13.33
N GLN A 172 8.01 -0.83 -13.42
CA GLN A 172 7.57 -0.23 -14.69
C GLN A 172 7.66 1.30 -14.67
N SER A 173 7.79 1.92 -15.84
CA SER A 173 7.70 3.37 -15.99
C SER A 173 6.27 3.86 -15.87
N SER A 174 6.07 4.95 -15.14
CA SER A 174 4.83 5.73 -15.16
C SER A 174 4.84 6.72 -16.34
N PRO A 175 3.71 6.93 -17.04
CA PRO A 175 3.58 8.01 -18.01
C PRO A 175 3.37 9.39 -17.34
N HIS A 176 3.13 9.43 -16.01
CA HIS A 176 2.80 10.65 -15.25
C HIS A 176 3.98 11.22 -14.46
N ASP A 177 5.10 10.51 -14.40
CA ASP A 177 6.31 10.93 -13.68
C ASP A 177 7.57 10.26 -14.28
N ALA A 178 8.73 10.48 -13.65
CA ALA A 178 10.02 9.99 -14.14
C ALA A 178 10.51 8.71 -13.43
N PHE A 179 9.70 8.11 -12.54
CA PHE A 179 10.13 7.01 -11.69
C PHE A 179 9.86 5.64 -12.32
N GLN A 180 10.54 4.64 -11.75
CA GLN A 180 10.24 3.22 -11.97
C GLN A 180 9.51 2.70 -10.74
N HIS A 181 8.24 2.39 -10.89
CA HIS A 181 7.36 1.99 -9.79
C HIS A 181 7.23 0.48 -9.70
N PRO A 182 7.13 -0.09 -8.49
CA PRO A 182 6.71 -1.46 -8.31
C PRO A 182 5.32 -1.70 -8.89
N VAL A 183 5.04 -2.93 -9.32
CA VAL A 183 3.77 -3.28 -9.95
C VAL A 183 3.04 -4.33 -9.13
N THR A 184 1.82 -4.00 -8.76
CA THR A 184 0.90 -4.87 -8.02
C THR A 184 -0.35 -5.13 -8.85
N ALA A 185 -1.05 -6.21 -8.55
CA ALA A 185 -2.32 -6.53 -9.15
C ALA A 185 -3.31 -7.08 -8.11
N GLN A 186 -4.59 -6.78 -8.28
CA GLN A 186 -5.71 -7.27 -7.47
C GLN A 186 -6.73 -7.99 -8.35
N GLU A 187 -7.27 -9.08 -7.82
CA GLU A 187 -8.44 -9.74 -8.40
C GLU A 187 -9.70 -8.87 -8.25
N ARG A 188 -10.73 -9.19 -9.04
CA ARG A 188 -12.06 -8.61 -8.89
C ARG A 188 -12.80 -9.32 -7.76
N GLY A 189 -13.73 -8.65 -7.10
CA GLY A 189 -14.59 -9.25 -6.09
C GLY A 189 -13.95 -9.35 -4.72
N GLY A 190 -13.05 -10.33 -4.53
CA GLY A 190 -12.36 -10.57 -3.26
C GLY A 190 -11.07 -9.77 -3.05
N HIS A 191 -10.65 -9.02 -4.08
CA HIS A 191 -9.50 -8.10 -4.12
C HIS A 191 -8.17 -8.54 -3.47
N GLY A 192 -7.88 -9.82 -3.35
CA GLY A 192 -6.57 -10.28 -2.92
C GLY A 192 -5.46 -9.61 -3.74
N LEU A 193 -4.44 -9.04 -3.07
CA LEU A 193 -3.37 -8.29 -3.73
C LEU A 193 -2.09 -9.12 -3.83
N LYS A 194 -1.53 -9.20 -5.04
CA LYS A 194 -0.25 -9.87 -5.32
C LYS A 194 0.65 -9.02 -6.21
N ALA A 195 1.91 -9.41 -6.34
CA ALA A 195 2.79 -8.80 -7.34
C ALA A 195 2.34 -9.20 -8.75
N TRP A 196 2.30 -8.25 -9.67
CA TRP A 196 2.06 -8.55 -11.08
C TRP A 196 3.24 -9.35 -11.67
N PRO A 197 3.04 -10.38 -12.52
CA PRO A 197 1.77 -10.84 -13.11
C PRO A 197 1.18 -12.09 -12.43
N GLN A 198 1.38 -12.28 -11.12
CA GLN A 198 0.78 -13.42 -10.43
C GLN A 198 -0.75 -13.30 -10.41
N TYR A 199 -1.23 -12.08 -10.18
CA TYR A 199 -2.51 -11.61 -10.69
C TYR A 199 -2.28 -10.65 -11.84
N ASP A 200 -3.29 -10.52 -12.68
CA ASP A 200 -3.35 -9.59 -13.81
C ASP A 200 -4.82 -9.34 -14.13
N ILE A 201 -5.06 -8.39 -15.02
CA ILE A 201 -6.40 -8.17 -15.53
C ILE A 201 -6.78 -9.25 -16.55
N ASP A 202 -7.95 -9.88 -16.34
CA ASP A 202 -8.59 -10.82 -17.26
C ASP A 202 -9.90 -10.23 -17.80
N GLY A 203 -9.77 -9.42 -18.86
CA GLY A 203 -10.89 -8.74 -19.51
C GLY A 203 -10.91 -7.25 -19.20
N ASP A 204 -11.92 -6.79 -18.48
CA ASP A 204 -12.05 -5.39 -18.05
C ASP A 204 -11.17 -5.14 -16.82
N GLY A 205 -10.75 -3.90 -16.62
CA GLY A 205 -9.94 -3.53 -15.46
C GLY A 205 -9.33 -2.15 -15.53
N ILE A 206 -8.75 -1.72 -14.42
CA ILE A 206 -8.18 -0.39 -14.27
C ILE A 206 -6.66 -0.49 -14.09
N VAL A 207 -5.91 0.44 -14.69
CA VAL A 207 -4.49 0.64 -14.34
C VAL A 207 -4.34 1.99 -13.66
N TYR A 208 -3.92 1.90 -12.41
CA TYR A 208 -3.81 3.00 -11.46
C TYR A 208 -2.36 3.48 -11.33
N TYR A 209 -2.16 4.79 -11.39
CA TYR A 209 -0.86 5.45 -11.28
C TYR A 209 -0.79 6.40 -10.07
N PRO A 210 0.31 6.42 -9.30
CA PRO A 210 0.39 7.23 -8.08
C PRO A 210 0.46 8.72 -8.36
N SER A 211 -0.17 9.52 -7.50
CA SER A 211 -0.06 10.98 -7.47
C SER A 211 -0.13 11.52 -6.05
N LEU A 212 0.58 12.61 -5.77
CA LEU A 212 0.44 13.32 -4.49
C LEU A 212 -0.78 14.26 -4.45
N SER A 213 -1.28 14.68 -5.61
CA SER A 213 -2.26 15.76 -5.70
C SER A 213 -3.48 15.44 -6.55
N VAL A 214 -3.39 14.44 -7.43
CA VAL A 214 -4.48 14.10 -8.36
C VAL A 214 -5.22 12.87 -7.85
N SER A 215 -6.55 12.95 -7.87
CA SER A 215 -7.49 11.86 -7.63
C SER A 215 -8.41 11.84 -8.86
N GLU A 216 -8.43 10.75 -9.60
CA GLU A 216 -9.28 10.58 -10.78
C GLU A 216 -10.31 9.48 -10.53
N SER A 217 -11.51 9.68 -11.05
CA SER A 217 -12.50 8.61 -11.19
C SER A 217 -12.25 7.86 -12.50
N PRO A 218 -12.27 6.52 -12.53
CA PRO A 218 -12.22 5.76 -13.78
C PRO A 218 -13.31 6.20 -14.75
N GLY A 219 -12.96 6.45 -16.01
CA GLY A 219 -13.93 6.85 -17.04
C GLY A 219 -14.84 5.71 -17.50
N ASN A 220 -14.40 4.46 -17.32
CA ASN A 220 -15.12 3.22 -17.60
C ASN A 220 -14.42 2.04 -16.89
N ALA A 221 -15.03 0.85 -16.91
CA ALA A 221 -14.51 -0.37 -16.27
C ALA A 221 -13.20 -0.90 -16.88
N ASN A 222 -12.74 -0.36 -18.00
CA ASN A 222 -11.53 -0.76 -18.72
C ASN A 222 -10.52 0.40 -18.86
N ASP A 223 -10.56 1.38 -17.95
CA ASP A 223 -9.72 2.57 -17.99
C ASP A 223 -8.28 2.26 -17.55
N ARG A 224 -7.33 2.23 -18.50
CA ARG A 224 -5.93 1.86 -18.23
C ARG A 224 -5.03 3.04 -17.90
N ASP A 225 -5.61 4.19 -17.57
CA ASP A 225 -4.86 5.40 -17.27
C ASP A 225 -5.56 6.27 -16.23
N VAL A 226 -5.57 5.81 -14.97
CA VAL A 226 -6.23 6.52 -13.86
C VAL A 226 -5.21 6.87 -12.78
N ARG A 227 -5.17 8.13 -12.31
CA ARG A 227 -4.31 8.50 -11.19
C ARG A 227 -5.03 8.40 -9.86
N TYR A 228 -4.41 7.71 -8.91
CA TYR A 228 -4.86 7.69 -7.52
C TYR A 228 -4.08 8.69 -6.68
N ARG A 229 -4.77 9.28 -5.70
CA ARG A 229 -4.13 10.15 -4.72
C ARG A 229 -3.54 9.34 -3.57
N LEU A 230 -2.27 9.58 -3.27
CA LEU A 230 -1.63 9.12 -2.04
C LEU A 230 -2.10 9.95 -0.84
N ILE A 231 -2.68 9.29 0.15
CA ILE A 231 -3.16 9.91 1.39
C ILE A 231 -2.35 9.35 2.56
N ASP A 232 -1.71 10.22 3.34
CA ASP A 232 -0.99 9.79 4.54
C ASP A 232 -1.99 9.31 5.59
N ILE A 233 -1.85 8.04 6.02
CA ILE A 233 -2.63 7.42 7.10
C ILE A 233 -2.60 8.27 8.38
N PHE A 234 -1.47 8.94 8.62
CA PHE A 234 -1.21 9.78 9.79
C PHE A 234 -1.45 11.27 9.56
N ALA A 235 -1.99 11.68 8.40
CA ALA A 235 -2.44 13.04 8.20
C ALA A 235 -3.40 13.47 9.33
N ASP A 236 -3.43 14.76 9.64
CA ASP A 236 -4.33 15.31 10.66
C ASP A 236 -5.78 14.94 10.34
N GLY A 237 -6.44 14.23 11.27
CA GLY A 237 -7.80 13.72 11.10
C GLY A 237 -7.95 12.52 10.15
N GLY A 238 -6.85 12.01 9.58
CA GLY A 238 -6.82 10.89 8.66
C GLY A 238 -7.13 9.54 9.29
N LEU A 239 -6.93 8.46 8.53
CA LEU A 239 -7.39 7.10 8.87
C LEU A 239 -6.92 6.63 10.26
N TRP A 240 -5.67 6.87 10.63
CA TRP A 240 -5.18 6.50 11.96
C TRP A 240 -5.84 7.30 13.08
N ALA A 241 -6.18 8.57 12.87
CA ALA A 241 -6.89 9.37 13.86
C ALA A 241 -8.30 8.82 14.13
N GLN A 242 -8.90 8.14 13.14
CA GLN A 242 -10.21 7.51 13.24
C GLN A 242 -10.20 6.11 13.88
N ARG A 243 -9.05 5.53 14.22
CA ARG A 243 -8.92 4.14 14.73
C ARG A 243 -9.76 3.78 15.96
N THR A 244 -10.28 4.78 16.68
CA THR A 244 -11.16 4.61 17.85
C THR A 244 -12.61 5.04 17.58
N ASN A 245 -12.94 5.47 16.36
CA ASN A 245 -14.30 5.81 15.96
C ASN A 245 -15.09 4.51 15.75
N ALA A 246 -16.04 4.23 16.64
CA ALA A 246 -16.82 3.00 16.62
C ALA A 246 -17.77 2.87 15.42
N SER A 247 -18.07 3.97 14.73
CA SER A 247 -18.83 3.95 13.48
C SER A 247 -17.99 3.44 12.31
N LEU A 248 -16.68 3.69 12.31
CA LEU A 248 -15.77 3.26 11.25
C LEU A 248 -15.01 1.97 11.59
N PHE A 249 -14.70 1.73 12.86
CA PHE A 249 -13.94 0.57 13.34
C PHE A 249 -14.72 -0.20 14.39
N ALA A 250 -14.91 -1.50 14.19
CA ALA A 250 -15.50 -2.38 15.20
C ALA A 250 -14.51 -2.73 16.32
N SER A 251 -13.23 -2.79 15.98
CA SER A 251 -12.13 -2.96 16.93
C SER A 251 -10.85 -2.35 16.35
N LEU A 252 -9.76 -2.31 17.13
CA LEU A 252 -8.52 -1.69 16.67
C LEU A 252 -7.94 -2.42 15.46
N GLY A 253 -8.09 -1.82 14.28
CA GLY A 253 -7.60 -2.36 13.01
C GLY A 253 -8.62 -3.17 12.22
N THR A 254 -9.84 -3.34 12.72
CA THR A 254 -10.93 -4.01 11.99
C THR A 254 -12.01 -2.98 11.68
N PHE A 255 -12.26 -2.76 10.39
CA PHE A 255 -13.33 -1.88 9.94
C PHE A 255 -14.67 -2.40 10.47
N ALA A 256 -15.54 -1.47 10.83
CA ALA A 256 -16.91 -1.81 11.12
C ALA A 256 -17.62 -2.08 9.80
N GLY A 257 -18.29 -3.22 9.68
CA GLY A 257 -19.13 -3.56 8.54
C GLY A 257 -20.30 -4.42 9.02
N ASP A 258 -21.44 -4.31 8.37
CA ASP A 258 -22.60 -5.14 8.68
C ASP A 258 -23.15 -5.86 7.44
N THR A 259 -24.35 -6.43 7.56
CA THR A 259 -24.97 -7.23 6.49
C THR A 259 -26.13 -6.50 5.82
N THR A 260 -26.14 -5.16 5.87
CA THR A 260 -27.16 -4.34 5.20
C THR A 260 -26.79 -4.11 3.73
N GLY A 261 -27.51 -3.24 3.01
CA GLY A 261 -27.26 -2.95 1.59
C GLY A 261 -27.41 -4.07 0.57
N GLY A 262 -27.93 -5.21 0.99
CA GLY A 262 -28.08 -6.38 0.12
C GLY A 262 -26.83 -7.27 0.07
N CYS A 263 -25.82 -7.04 0.91
CA CYS A 263 -24.72 -7.98 1.11
C CYS A 263 -25.27 -9.38 1.47
N GLY A 264 -24.77 -10.43 0.82
CA GLY A 264 -25.27 -11.79 1.00
C GLY A 264 -26.65 -12.04 0.38
N THR A 265 -27.19 -11.13 -0.44
CA THR A 265 -28.48 -11.38 -1.12
C THR A 265 -28.31 -12.44 -2.20
N GLY A 266 -29.10 -13.51 -2.13
CA GLY A 266 -29.05 -14.62 -3.09
C GLY A 266 -28.62 -15.92 -2.40
N THR A 267 -27.56 -16.54 -2.90
CA THR A 267 -26.97 -17.77 -2.32
C THR A 267 -25.70 -17.51 -1.51
N PHE A 268 -25.34 -16.24 -1.33
CA PHE A 268 -24.10 -15.80 -0.69
C PHE A 268 -24.31 -15.58 0.81
N SER A 269 -23.26 -15.74 1.60
CA SER A 269 -23.25 -15.29 3.00
C SER A 269 -22.54 -13.95 3.11
N CYS A 270 -22.98 -13.11 4.05
CA CYS A 270 -22.30 -11.85 4.33
C CYS A 270 -21.58 -11.91 5.69
N GLY A 271 -20.28 -11.67 5.70
CA GLY A 271 -19.46 -11.48 6.88
C GLY A 271 -19.80 -10.18 7.64
N THR A 272 -19.30 -10.04 8.86
CA THR A 272 -19.52 -8.84 9.68
C THR A 272 -18.21 -8.41 10.27
N ASN A 273 -17.82 -7.15 10.04
CA ASN A 273 -16.50 -6.61 10.40
C ASN A 273 -15.36 -7.45 9.78
N SER A 274 -15.47 -7.76 8.48
CA SER A 274 -14.58 -8.67 7.78
C SER A 274 -13.39 -8.01 7.05
N ALA A 275 -13.26 -6.69 7.14
CA ALA A 275 -12.10 -5.99 6.58
C ALA A 275 -11.15 -5.45 7.66
N ASN A 276 -9.86 -5.42 7.36
CA ASN A 276 -8.85 -4.84 8.24
C ASN A 276 -8.14 -3.65 7.59
N ALA A 277 -7.71 -2.72 8.44
CA ALA A 277 -6.69 -1.72 8.10
C ALA A 277 -5.29 -2.34 8.30
N PRO A 278 -4.19 -1.68 7.84
CA PRO A 278 -2.86 -2.27 7.90
C PRO A 278 -2.35 -2.72 9.27
N TRP A 279 -2.79 -2.06 10.34
CA TRP A 279 -2.46 -2.45 11.71
C TRP A 279 -3.40 -3.52 12.29
N GLY A 280 -4.22 -4.13 11.43
CA GLY A 280 -5.12 -5.23 11.73
C GLY A 280 -4.99 -6.44 10.80
N TRP A 281 -4.23 -6.34 9.71
CA TRP A 281 -3.89 -7.49 8.86
C TRP A 281 -3.12 -8.55 9.64
N ASP A 282 -3.40 -9.82 9.37
CA ASP A 282 -2.76 -10.96 10.01
C ASP A 282 -2.45 -11.99 8.93
N ASP A 283 -1.43 -12.81 9.16
CA ASP A 283 -1.12 -13.94 8.30
C ASP A 283 -1.71 -15.19 8.97
N GLY A 284 -2.81 -15.70 8.44
CA GLY A 284 -3.75 -16.60 9.13
C GLY A 284 -3.16 -17.94 9.61
N ASN A 285 -1.94 -18.26 9.21
CA ASN A 285 -1.24 -19.51 9.46
C ASN A 285 0.17 -19.34 10.07
N ASP A 286 0.72 -18.12 10.15
CA ASP A 286 2.16 -17.90 10.32
C ASP A 286 2.54 -16.93 11.47
N VAL A 287 3.83 -16.58 11.51
CA VAL A 287 4.51 -15.97 12.68
C VAL A 287 4.38 -14.44 12.82
N PRO A 288 4.06 -13.59 11.81
CA PRO A 288 3.78 -12.19 12.15
C PRO A 288 2.47 -12.14 12.92
N GLY A 289 2.49 -11.50 14.09
CA GLY A 289 1.24 -11.26 14.80
C GLY A 289 0.44 -10.17 14.10
N ARG A 290 -0.88 -10.24 14.17
CA ARG A 290 -1.82 -9.21 13.71
C ARG A 290 -1.27 -7.77 13.83
N GLY A 291 -1.23 -7.09 12.69
CA GLY A 291 -0.77 -5.72 12.49
C GLY A 291 0.74 -5.53 12.48
N GLU A 292 1.56 -6.58 12.63
CA GLU A 292 3.02 -6.45 12.63
C GLU A 292 3.58 -6.00 11.28
N ILE A 293 2.88 -6.29 10.18
CA ILE A 293 3.24 -5.79 8.84
C ILE A 293 3.32 -4.26 8.79
N ALA A 294 2.45 -3.54 9.51
CA ALA A 294 2.52 -2.08 9.60
C ALA A 294 3.31 -1.60 10.83
N THR A 295 3.18 -2.28 11.97
CA THR A 295 3.63 -1.76 13.27
C THR A 295 5.05 -2.14 13.65
N ASP A 296 5.54 -3.29 13.17
CA ASP A 296 6.93 -3.75 13.32
C ASP A 296 7.48 -4.36 12.01
N PRO A 297 7.46 -3.60 10.89
CA PRO A 297 7.84 -4.11 9.58
C PRO A 297 9.31 -4.56 9.50
N ALA A 298 10.19 -4.01 10.35
CA ALA A 298 11.57 -4.48 10.44
C ALA A 298 11.65 -5.90 11.03
N LYS A 299 10.70 -6.29 11.91
CA LYS A 299 10.57 -7.68 12.39
C LYS A 299 10.15 -8.61 11.30
N LEU A 300 9.09 -8.21 10.58
CA LEU A 300 8.56 -9.00 9.50
C LEU A 300 9.64 -9.21 8.45
N ALA A 301 10.33 -8.15 8.01
CA ALA A 301 11.44 -8.23 7.06
C ALA A 301 12.56 -9.17 7.52
N ALA A 302 12.95 -9.12 8.80
CA ALA A 302 13.98 -10.01 9.36
C ALA A 302 13.55 -11.48 9.41
N SER A 303 12.24 -11.74 9.43
CA SER A 303 11.66 -13.08 9.45
C SER A 303 11.48 -13.62 8.03
N TYR A 304 10.83 -12.86 7.15
CA TYR A 304 10.47 -13.30 5.80
C TYR A 304 11.68 -13.41 4.86
N PHE A 305 12.73 -12.63 5.10
CA PHE A 305 13.87 -12.55 4.18
C PHE A 305 15.20 -12.83 4.86
N THR A 306 16.06 -13.57 4.17
CA THR A 306 17.50 -13.53 4.40
C THR A 306 18.06 -12.25 3.77
N VAL A 307 18.35 -11.26 4.62
CA VAL A 307 18.86 -9.95 4.23
C VAL A 307 20.37 -9.96 4.09
N THR A 308 20.87 -9.49 2.94
CA THR A 308 22.30 -9.18 2.78
C THR A 308 22.60 -7.80 3.34
N GLY A 309 23.56 -7.68 4.25
CA GLY A 309 23.94 -6.40 4.86
C GLY A 309 23.31 -6.17 6.24
N THR A 310 23.03 -4.92 6.59
CA THR A 310 22.54 -4.54 7.93
C THR A 310 21.06 -4.17 7.91
N LEU A 311 20.24 -4.94 8.62
CA LEU A 311 18.83 -4.62 8.87
C LEU A 311 18.68 -4.07 10.30
N SER A 312 18.56 -2.75 10.45
CA SER A 312 18.30 -2.13 11.75
C SER A 312 16.87 -2.41 12.19
N ARG A 313 16.71 -2.85 13.45
CA ARG A 313 15.42 -3.06 14.11
C ARG A 313 15.00 -1.89 15.01
N SER A 314 15.83 -0.85 15.09
CA SER A 314 15.58 0.33 15.90
C SER A 314 14.98 1.44 15.04
N TYR A 315 13.72 1.77 15.33
CA TYR A 315 12.99 2.81 14.60
C TYR A 315 13.48 4.21 14.95
N THR A 316 13.80 5.00 13.94
CA THR A 316 14.03 6.44 14.04
C THR A 316 12.74 7.22 13.84
N TYR A 317 11.76 6.63 13.15
CA TYR A 317 10.40 7.12 13.04
C TYR A 317 9.43 5.95 12.93
N ASN A 318 8.51 5.82 13.89
CA ASN A 318 7.42 4.86 13.83
C ASN A 318 6.20 5.46 14.55
N PRO A 319 5.25 6.05 13.82
CA PRO A 319 4.12 6.77 14.42
C PRO A 319 3.12 5.83 15.13
N TYR A 320 3.15 4.53 14.86
CA TYR A 320 2.34 3.53 15.58
C TYR A 320 2.80 3.32 17.03
N GLN A 321 4.05 3.65 17.38
CA GLN A 321 4.59 3.40 18.73
C GLN A 321 3.82 4.11 19.84
N ALA A 322 3.18 5.24 19.54
CA ALA A 322 2.34 5.96 20.50
C ALA A 322 1.15 5.11 21.00
N ALA A 323 0.73 4.09 20.24
CA ALA A 323 -0.35 3.16 20.61
C ALA A 323 0.14 1.71 20.79
N ALA A 324 1.45 1.48 20.99
CA ALA A 324 2.04 0.14 21.02
C ALA A 324 1.36 -0.80 22.04
N ALA A 325 0.95 -0.30 23.21
CA ALA A 325 0.25 -1.10 24.20
C ALA A 325 -1.14 -1.58 23.72
N ALA A 326 -1.91 -0.68 23.08
CA ALA A 326 -3.22 -1.01 22.53
C ALA A 326 -3.10 -1.98 21.34
N LEU A 327 -2.14 -1.74 20.45
CA LEU A 327 -1.84 -2.62 19.32
C LEU A 327 -1.40 -4.01 19.80
N LYS A 328 -0.56 -4.09 20.84
CA LYS A 328 -0.17 -5.37 21.43
C LYS A 328 -1.37 -6.13 22.02
N ALA A 329 -2.29 -5.43 22.67
CA ALA A 329 -3.51 -6.05 23.19
C ALA A 329 -4.45 -6.50 22.07
N ALA A 330 -4.51 -5.76 20.96
CA ALA A 330 -5.34 -6.10 19.79
C ALA A 330 -4.84 -7.32 19.01
N ARG A 331 -3.63 -7.82 19.26
CA ARG A 331 -3.10 -9.04 18.62
C ARG A 331 -3.82 -10.32 19.02
N SER A 332 -4.56 -10.30 20.13
CA SER A 332 -5.37 -11.44 20.56
C SER A 332 -6.81 -11.36 20.05
N LEU A 333 -7.14 -10.39 19.20
CA LEU A 333 -8.44 -10.36 18.55
C LEU A 333 -8.54 -11.56 17.60
N PRO A 334 -9.74 -12.13 17.40
CA PRO A 334 -9.92 -13.18 16.41
C PRO A 334 -9.41 -12.72 15.04
N PRO A 335 -8.80 -13.63 14.25
CA PRO A 335 -8.55 -13.34 12.85
C PRO A 335 -9.88 -13.03 12.19
N VAL A 336 -9.80 -12.17 11.19
CA VAL A 336 -10.95 -11.86 10.38
C VAL A 336 -11.06 -12.93 9.30
N THR A 337 -12.27 -13.39 9.04
CA THR A 337 -12.54 -14.33 7.96
C THR A 337 -13.13 -13.56 6.79
N ASP A 338 -12.40 -13.63 5.70
CA ASP A 338 -12.88 -13.40 4.35
C ASP A 338 -13.67 -14.64 3.87
#